data_AF-A0AAD5F973-F1
#
_entry.id   AF-A0AAD5F973-F1
#
_cell.length_a   1.000
_cell.length_b   1.000
_cell.length_c   1.000
_cell.angle_alpha   90.00
_cell.angle_beta   90.00
_cell.angle_gamma   90.00
#
_symmetry.space_group_name_H-M   'P 1'
#
loop_
_entity.id
_entity.type
_entity.pdbx_description
1 polymer ?
#
loop_
_entity_poly.entity_id
_entity_poly.type
_entity_poly.pdbx_seq_one_letter_code
_entity_poly.pdbx_strand_id
1 'polypeptide(L)'
;LLLNSDKMEVLGPHAARSKLSDYVASLDGVSVSACTAVKDLGVIIDPSLSFEANMNNITRIALFHLRNIANIRNMMSLQDAEKLVHAFVTSRLDYCNALLSGCANKCINKLQLVQNAAARVLTRSRKYDHNTSVLISLHWLPIKSRIDYEILLLTYKALYGLAPQYLSEPLYQNDPPHLLRSKDAGYLLVPQIMKITAGGRSFSYKAPQLWNSL
;
A
#
# COMPACT_ATOMS: atom_id res chain seq x y z
N LEU A 1 10.32 23.98 12.92
CA LEU A 1 10.39 22.53 13.19
C LEU A 1 11.77 22.26 13.77
N LEU A 2 11.85 21.82 15.03
CA LEU A 2 13.11 21.35 15.64
C LEU A 2 13.30 19.89 15.23
N LEU A 3 14.45 19.55 14.66
CA LEU A 3 14.78 18.18 14.27
C LEU A 3 15.31 17.43 15.49
N ASN A 4 14.80 16.21 15.73
CA ASN A 4 15.20 15.37 16.86
C ASN A 4 16.34 14.44 16.41
N SER A 5 17.57 14.94 16.45
CA SER A 5 18.75 14.30 15.87
C SER A 5 19.01 12.88 16.41
N ASP A 6 18.63 12.60 17.66
CA ASP A 6 18.68 11.32 18.36
C ASP A 6 17.71 10.25 17.84
N LYS A 7 16.70 10.61 17.03
CA LYS A 7 15.76 9.66 16.39
C LYS A 7 15.86 9.65 14.87
N MET A 8 16.80 10.40 14.29
CA MET A 8 16.95 10.47 12.85
C MET A 8 17.70 9.24 12.33
N GLU A 9 17.12 8.60 11.32
CA GLU A 9 17.74 7.53 10.56
C GLU A 9 17.86 8.01 9.11
N VAL A 10 19.02 7.80 8.48
CA VAL A 10 19.23 8.17 7.08
C VAL A 10 19.00 6.95 6.20
N LEU A 11 18.09 7.09 5.24
CA LEU A 11 17.83 6.11 4.21
C LEU A 11 18.26 6.65 2.84
N GLY A 12 19.28 6.03 2.26
CA GLY A 12 19.76 6.36 0.92
C GLY A 12 19.08 5.51 -0.16
N PRO A 13 18.89 6.03 -1.39
CA PRO A 13 18.43 5.21 -2.51
C PRO A 13 19.46 4.11 -2.81
N HIS A 14 18.99 2.95 -3.28
CA HIS A 14 19.84 1.78 -3.54
C HIS A 14 21.12 2.07 -4.33
N ALA A 15 21.06 2.96 -5.33
CA ALA A 15 22.21 3.35 -6.16
C ALA A 15 23.31 4.12 -5.40
N ALA A 16 22.99 4.71 -4.25
CA ALA A 16 23.93 5.43 -3.39
C ALA A 16 24.42 4.57 -2.21
N ARG A 17 23.95 3.33 -2.07
CA ARG A 17 24.21 2.49 -0.88
C ARG A 17 25.69 2.18 -0.66
N SER A 18 26.47 1.95 -1.71
CA SER A 18 27.92 1.73 -1.61
C SER A 18 28.71 3.01 -1.29
N LYS A 19 28.15 4.18 -1.60
CA LYS A 19 28.74 5.48 -1.27
C LYS A 19 28.34 5.96 0.14
N LEU A 20 27.22 5.46 0.65
CA LEU A 20 26.64 5.84 1.95
C LEU A 20 27.01 4.86 3.08
N SER A 21 27.56 3.68 2.78
CA SER A 21 27.96 2.72 3.81
C SER A 21 29.04 3.27 4.74
N ASP A 22 29.91 4.14 4.22
CA ASP A 22 31.01 4.77 4.98
C ASP A 22 30.69 6.23 5.35
N TYR A 23 29.51 6.72 4.97
CA TYR A 23 29.12 8.11 5.19
C TYR A 23 28.40 8.25 6.54
N VAL A 24 29.07 8.89 7.48
CA VAL A 24 28.48 9.33 8.75
C VAL A 24 28.08 10.80 8.59
N ALA A 25 26.78 11.06 8.49
CA ALA A 25 26.28 12.43 8.52
C ALA A 25 26.31 12.93 9.97
N SER A 26 26.82 14.13 10.22
CA SER A 26 26.72 14.80 11.51
C SER A 26 25.54 15.77 11.46
N LEU A 27 24.51 15.54 12.28
CA LEU A 27 23.43 16.49 12.48
C LEU A 27 23.40 16.91 13.95
N ASP A 28 23.57 18.21 14.22
CA ASP A 28 23.65 18.77 15.58
C ASP A 28 24.65 18.05 16.50
N GLY A 29 25.79 17.61 15.93
CA GLY A 29 26.83 16.87 16.67
C GLY A 29 26.53 15.39 16.90
N VAL A 30 25.39 14.88 16.44
CA VAL A 30 25.02 13.46 16.48
C VAL A 30 25.39 12.78 15.17
N SER A 31 26.17 11.71 15.25
CA SER A 31 26.51 10.85 14.11
C SER A 31 25.31 10.00 13.71
N VAL A 32 24.79 10.19 12.51
CA VAL A 32 23.71 9.37 11.95
C VAL A 32 24.31 8.42 10.90
N SER A 33 24.17 7.11 11.14
CA SER A 33 24.60 6.06 10.22
C SER A 33 23.50 5.70 9.22
N ALA A 34 23.89 5.31 8.00
CA ALA A 34 22.94 4.81 7.01
C ALA A 34 22.31 3.47 7.44
N CYS A 35 20.98 3.41 7.45
CA CYS A 35 20.23 2.20 7.84
C CYS A 35 19.77 1.40 6.61
N THR A 36 19.58 0.09 6.81
CA THR A 36 19.12 -0.83 5.75
C THR A 36 17.60 -0.93 5.65
N ALA A 37 16.89 -0.45 6.66
CA ALA A 37 15.45 -0.17 6.66
C ALA A 37 15.15 0.79 7.82
N VAL A 38 14.12 1.61 7.67
CA VAL A 38 13.64 2.57 8.68
C VAL A 38 12.16 2.31 8.92
N LYS A 39 11.70 2.46 10.16
CA LYS A 39 10.26 2.38 10.48
C LYS A 39 9.70 3.78 10.67
N ASP A 40 8.83 4.20 9.76
CA ASP A 40 8.14 5.49 9.84
C ASP A 40 6.62 5.29 9.84
N LEU A 41 5.92 5.94 10.77
CA LEU A 41 4.48 5.80 11.00
C LEU A 41 3.98 4.35 10.93
N GLY A 42 4.74 3.39 11.46
CA GLY A 42 4.34 1.97 11.45
C GLY A 42 4.70 1.19 10.19
N VAL A 43 5.17 1.84 9.13
CA VAL A 43 5.59 1.23 7.85
C VAL A 43 7.10 1.03 7.84
N ILE A 44 7.56 -0.16 7.45
CA ILE A 44 8.99 -0.45 7.26
C ILE A 44 9.39 -0.09 5.82
N ILE A 45 10.28 0.89 5.69
CA ILE A 45 10.76 1.43 4.41
C ILE A 45 12.19 0.96 4.18
N ASP A 46 12.44 0.29 3.05
CA ASP A 46 13.78 -0.13 2.63
C ASP A 46 14.33 0.75 1.50
N PRO A 47 15.66 0.78 1.25
CA PRO A 47 16.31 1.60 0.23
C PRO A 47 15.81 1.42 -1.21
N SER A 48 15.19 0.27 -1.50
CA SER A 48 14.63 -0.04 -2.81
C SER A 48 13.12 0.23 -2.88
N LEU A 49 12.54 0.75 -1.79
CA LEU A 49 11.11 0.93 -1.59
C LEU A 49 10.33 -0.35 -1.94
N SER A 50 10.89 -1.53 -1.68
CA SER A 50 10.24 -2.81 -2.01
C SER A 50 9.05 -3.11 -1.09
N PHE A 51 9.09 -2.56 0.14
CA PHE A 51 8.17 -2.83 1.24
C PHE A 51 8.03 -4.31 1.59
N GLU A 52 8.96 -5.17 1.16
CA GLU A 52 8.87 -6.62 1.42
C GLU A 52 8.95 -6.92 2.92
N ALA A 53 9.85 -6.26 3.65
CA ALA A 53 9.94 -6.39 5.11
C ALA A 53 8.63 -5.99 5.80
N ASN A 54 8.00 -4.88 5.35
CA ASN A 54 6.71 -4.43 5.85
C ASN A 54 5.61 -5.46 5.59
N MET A 55 5.47 -5.93 4.35
CA MET A 55 4.44 -6.91 3.97
C MET A 55 4.62 -8.25 4.69
N ASN A 56 5.87 -8.71 4.88
CA ASN A 56 6.16 -9.90 5.67
C ASN A 56 5.76 -9.72 7.13
N ASN A 57 6.02 -8.55 7.72
CA ASN A 57 5.61 -8.23 9.08
C ASN A 57 4.07 -8.19 9.23
N ILE A 58 3.37 -7.52 8.32
CA ILE A 58 1.90 -7.48 8.27
C ILE A 58 1.33 -8.90 8.16
N THR A 59 1.86 -9.70 7.23
CA THR A 59 1.45 -11.09 7.01
C THR A 59 1.60 -11.92 8.29
N ARG A 60 2.77 -11.82 8.95
CA ARG A 60 3.04 -12.54 10.20
C ARG A 60 2.04 -12.19 11.30
N ILE A 61 1.81 -10.91 11.53
CA ILE A 61 0.92 -10.43 12.59
C ILE A 61 -0.54 -10.80 12.28
N ALA A 62 -0.97 -10.60 11.03
CA ALA A 62 -2.33 -10.93 10.61
C ALA A 62 -2.63 -12.43 10.75
N LEU A 63 -1.69 -13.30 10.33
CA LEU A 63 -1.85 -14.75 10.50
C LEU A 63 -1.82 -15.18 11.97
N PHE A 64 -1.05 -14.51 12.82
CA PHE A 64 -1.09 -14.76 14.26
C PHE A 64 -2.48 -14.49 14.84
N HIS A 65 -3.05 -13.31 14.59
CA HIS A 65 -4.40 -13.00 15.05
C HIS A 65 -5.45 -13.91 14.42
N LEU A 66 -5.31 -14.23 13.14
CA LEU A 66 -6.25 -15.10 12.44
C LEU A 66 -6.27 -16.52 13.04
N ARG A 67 -5.13 -17.07 13.45
CA ARG A 67 -5.07 -18.36 14.17
C ARG A 67 -5.83 -18.30 15.49
N ASN A 68 -5.69 -17.21 16.23
CA ASN A 68 -6.41 -17.02 17.48
C ASN A 68 -7.92 -16.95 17.24
N ILE A 69 -8.36 -16.20 16.23
CA ILE A 69 -9.77 -16.14 15.82
C ILE A 69 -10.27 -17.52 15.39
N ALA A 70 -9.48 -18.27 14.62
CA ALA A 70 -9.85 -19.62 14.18
C ALA A 70 -10.09 -20.58 15.35
N ASN A 71 -9.29 -20.49 16.43
CA ASN A 71 -9.47 -21.33 17.61
C ASN A 71 -10.80 -21.09 18.33
N ILE A 72 -11.24 -19.83 18.41
CA ILE A 72 -12.51 -19.45 19.05
C ILE A 72 -13.68 -19.35 18.07
N ARG A 73 -13.45 -19.59 16.77
CA ARG A 73 -14.44 -19.42 15.70
C ARG A 73 -15.72 -20.22 15.93
N ASN A 74 -15.62 -21.38 16.56
CA ASN A 74 -16.77 -22.25 16.85
C ASN A 74 -17.69 -21.71 17.93
N MET A 75 -17.20 -20.81 18.79
CA MET A 75 -17.92 -20.26 19.94
C MET A 75 -18.57 -18.90 19.65
N MET A 76 -18.45 -18.39 18.43
CA MET A 76 -18.90 -17.05 18.05
C MET A 76 -19.86 -17.05 16.86
N SER A 77 -20.74 -16.04 16.85
CA SER A 77 -21.59 -15.72 15.70
C SER A 77 -20.74 -15.34 14.48
N LEU A 78 -21.34 -15.37 13.29
CA LEU A 78 -20.68 -14.89 12.07
C LEU A 78 -20.33 -13.39 12.20
N GLN A 79 -21.25 -12.59 12.73
CA GLN A 79 -21.12 -11.13 12.84
C GLN A 79 -19.97 -10.74 13.80
N ASP A 80 -19.81 -11.44 14.92
CA ASP A 80 -18.72 -11.14 15.85
C ASP A 80 -17.37 -11.63 15.32
N ALA A 81 -17.34 -12.76 14.62
CA ALA A 81 -16.16 -13.22 13.91
C ALA A 81 -15.72 -12.20 12.84
N GLU A 82 -16.69 -11.63 12.11
CA GLU A 82 -16.45 -10.62 11.08
C GLU A 82 -15.83 -9.35 11.67
N LYS A 83 -16.37 -8.85 12.80
CA LYS A 83 -15.79 -7.71 13.53
C LYS A 83 -14.34 -7.98 13.93
N LEU A 84 -14.02 -9.17 14.44
CA LEU A 84 -12.66 -9.54 14.82
C LEU A 84 -11.73 -9.62 13.59
N VAL A 85 -12.19 -10.22 12.50
CA VAL A 85 -11.41 -10.30 11.26
C VAL A 85 -11.14 -8.90 10.71
N HIS A 86 -12.13 -8.00 10.70
CA HIS A 86 -11.92 -6.63 10.26
C HIS A 86 -10.97 -5.86 11.17
N ALA A 87 -11.16 -5.93 12.49
CA ALA A 87 -10.35 -5.22 13.46
C ALA A 87 -8.88 -5.69 13.48
N PHE A 88 -8.64 -7.00 13.35
CA PHE A 88 -7.29 -7.56 13.50
C PHE A 88 -6.58 -7.88 12.20
N VAL A 89 -7.30 -8.20 11.13
CA VAL A 89 -6.71 -8.62 9.84
C VAL A 89 -6.90 -7.53 8.79
N THR A 90 -8.15 -7.17 8.45
CA THR A 90 -8.44 -6.23 7.36
C THR A 90 -7.81 -4.86 7.60
N SER A 91 -7.95 -4.30 8.81
CA SER A 91 -7.34 -3.02 9.19
C SER A 91 -5.83 -2.96 8.94
N ARG A 92 -5.11 -4.07 9.16
CA ARG A 92 -3.66 -4.17 8.92
C ARG A 92 -3.31 -4.33 7.45
N LEU A 93 -4.17 -4.99 6.68
CA LEU A 93 -4.00 -5.13 5.24
C LEU A 93 -4.28 -3.81 4.51
N ASP A 94 -5.16 -2.97 5.06
CA ASP A 94 -5.52 -1.68 4.47
C ASP A 94 -4.63 -0.53 4.92
N TYR A 95 -3.97 -0.66 6.08
CA TYR A 95 -3.09 0.37 6.60
C TYR A 95 -1.96 0.70 5.61
N CYS A 96 -1.98 1.93 5.08
CA CYS A 96 -1.03 2.44 4.08
C CYS A 96 -0.90 1.56 2.83
N ASN A 97 -1.97 0.86 2.44
CA ASN A 97 -1.93 -0.06 1.30
C ASN A 97 -1.66 0.63 -0.06
N ALA A 98 -1.96 1.93 -0.19
CA ALA A 98 -1.63 2.74 -1.37
C ALA A 98 -0.12 2.71 -1.71
N LEU A 99 0.75 2.66 -0.69
CA LEU A 99 2.21 2.55 -0.88
C LEU A 99 2.63 1.26 -1.58
N LEU A 100 1.78 0.23 -1.51
CA LEU A 100 2.03 -1.06 -2.13
C LEU A 100 1.75 -1.05 -3.63
N SER A 101 1.26 0.07 -4.19
CA SER A 101 1.02 0.20 -5.63
C SER A 101 2.29 -0.07 -6.44
N GLY A 102 2.13 -0.92 -7.45
CA GLY A 102 3.23 -1.37 -8.32
C GLY A 102 4.35 -2.17 -7.63
N CYS A 103 4.15 -2.64 -6.38
CA CYS A 103 5.03 -3.63 -5.77
C CYS A 103 5.03 -4.96 -6.52
N ALA A 104 6.02 -5.81 -6.25
CA ALA A 104 6.08 -7.15 -6.83
C ALA A 104 4.84 -7.99 -6.50
N ASN A 105 4.23 -8.60 -7.51
CA ASN A 105 3.05 -9.45 -7.34
C ASN A 105 3.27 -10.60 -6.34
N LYS A 106 4.50 -11.13 -6.25
CA LYS A 106 4.86 -12.16 -5.25
C LYS A 106 4.55 -11.70 -3.83
N CYS A 107 4.79 -10.44 -3.51
CA CYS A 107 4.55 -9.89 -2.18
C CYS A 107 3.08 -9.57 -1.95
N ILE A 108 2.40 -8.98 -2.95
CA ILE A 108 0.95 -8.73 -2.91
C ILE A 108 0.18 -10.06 -2.74
N ASN A 109 0.62 -11.12 -3.41
CA ASN A 109 0.02 -12.45 -3.30
C ASN A 109 0.10 -13.01 -1.87
N LYS A 110 1.13 -12.67 -1.09
CA LYS A 110 1.18 -13.06 0.34
C LYS A 110 0.03 -12.44 1.12
N LEU A 111 -0.26 -11.16 0.89
CA LEU A 111 -1.41 -10.47 1.50
C LEU A 111 -2.74 -11.05 1.01
N GLN A 112 -2.84 -11.41 -0.27
CA GLN A 112 -4.03 -12.09 -0.81
C GLN A 112 -4.26 -13.44 -0.12
N LEU A 113 -3.20 -14.20 0.17
CA LEU A 113 -3.31 -15.46 0.91
C LEU A 113 -3.84 -15.23 2.33
N VAL A 114 -3.44 -14.14 3.00
CA VAL A 114 -3.99 -13.75 4.30
C VAL A 114 -5.48 -13.45 4.20
N GLN A 115 -5.90 -12.65 3.22
CA GLN A 115 -7.32 -12.33 3.01
C GLN A 115 -8.14 -13.59 2.72
N ASN A 116 -7.62 -14.48 1.85
CA ASN A 116 -8.26 -15.74 1.52
C ASN A 116 -8.41 -16.65 2.75
N ALA A 117 -7.36 -16.73 3.58
CA ALA A 117 -7.42 -17.49 4.82
C ALA A 117 -8.45 -16.88 5.79
N ALA A 118 -8.50 -15.55 5.88
CA ALA A 118 -9.45 -14.84 6.73
C ALA A 118 -10.90 -15.09 6.29
N ALA A 119 -11.17 -15.00 4.99
CA ALA A 119 -12.47 -15.32 4.40
C ALA A 119 -12.90 -16.75 4.75
N ARG A 120 -12.00 -17.73 4.58
CA ARG A 120 -12.28 -19.14 4.92
C ARG A 120 -12.54 -19.37 6.40
N VAL A 121 -11.78 -18.73 7.29
CA VAL A 121 -12.03 -18.83 8.74
C VAL A 121 -13.40 -18.24 9.09
N LEU A 122 -13.76 -17.12 8.46
CA LEU A 122 -15.03 -16.46 8.69
C LEU A 122 -16.20 -17.34 8.22
N THR A 123 -16.17 -17.81 6.98
CA THR A 123 -17.26 -18.60 6.37
C THR A 123 -17.23 -20.08 6.71
N ARG A 124 -16.16 -20.56 7.35
CA ARG A 124 -15.88 -22.00 7.58
C ARG A 124 -15.87 -22.81 6.27
N SER A 125 -15.50 -22.18 5.16
CA SER A 125 -15.35 -22.84 3.86
C SER A 125 -14.25 -23.88 3.90
N ARG A 126 -14.38 -24.93 3.08
CA ARG A 126 -13.39 -26.00 2.99
C ARG A 126 -12.11 -25.49 2.33
N LYS A 127 -11.00 -26.18 2.60
CA LYS A 127 -9.68 -25.85 2.07
C LYS A 127 -9.63 -25.72 0.54
N TYR A 128 -10.40 -26.55 -0.15
CA TYR A 128 -10.42 -26.65 -1.61
C TYR A 128 -11.52 -25.83 -2.27
N ASP A 129 -12.35 -25.14 -1.49
CA ASP A 129 -13.39 -24.27 -2.05
C ASP A 129 -12.73 -23.09 -2.80
N HIS A 130 -13.37 -22.72 -3.91
CA HIS A 130 -12.90 -21.63 -4.76
C HIS A 130 -13.02 -20.29 -4.04
N ASN A 131 -11.89 -19.63 -3.80
CA ASN A 131 -11.85 -18.41 -2.98
C ASN A 131 -12.63 -17.25 -3.59
N THR A 132 -12.69 -17.13 -4.92
CA THR A 132 -13.42 -16.02 -5.56
C THR A 132 -14.90 -16.04 -5.16
N SER A 133 -15.51 -17.22 -5.06
CA SER A 133 -16.91 -17.35 -4.66
C SER A 133 -17.12 -16.92 -3.21
N VAL A 134 -16.16 -17.21 -2.32
CA VAL A 134 -16.18 -16.81 -0.91
C VAL A 134 -15.99 -15.30 -0.77
N LEU A 135 -15.07 -14.71 -1.53
CA LEU A 135 -14.86 -13.26 -1.51
C LEU A 135 -16.09 -12.50 -2.04
N ILE A 136 -16.73 -13.01 -3.10
CA ILE A 136 -17.95 -12.42 -3.65
C ILE A 136 -19.10 -12.48 -2.62
N SER A 137 -19.31 -13.62 -1.94
CA SER A 137 -20.38 -13.71 -0.94
C SER A 137 -20.16 -12.76 0.24
N LEU A 138 -18.91 -12.51 0.61
CA LEU A 138 -18.52 -11.53 1.63
C LEU A 138 -18.48 -10.09 1.12
N HIS A 139 -18.64 -9.85 -0.18
CA HIS A 139 -18.44 -8.54 -0.82
C HIS A 139 -17.03 -7.96 -0.60
N TRP A 140 -16.02 -8.83 -0.52
CA TRP A 140 -14.64 -8.44 -0.28
C TRP A 140 -13.85 -8.32 -1.60
N LEU A 141 -13.34 -7.12 -1.86
CA LEU A 141 -12.42 -6.89 -2.98
C LEU A 141 -11.08 -7.63 -2.78
N PRO A 142 -10.50 -8.26 -3.82
CA PRO A 142 -9.13 -8.76 -3.77
C PRO A 142 -8.13 -7.65 -3.40
N ILE A 143 -7.02 -8.01 -2.75
CA ILE A 143 -6.02 -7.05 -2.24
C ILE A 143 -5.53 -6.09 -3.32
N LYS A 144 -5.27 -6.58 -4.53
CA LYS A 144 -4.86 -5.71 -5.64
C LYS A 144 -5.90 -4.63 -5.93
N SER A 145 -7.16 -5.02 -6.04
CA SER A 145 -8.27 -4.10 -6.27
C SER A 145 -8.48 -3.12 -5.10
N ARG A 146 -8.17 -3.53 -3.86
CA ARG A 146 -8.19 -2.62 -2.70
C ARG A 146 -7.10 -1.55 -2.78
N ILE A 147 -5.89 -1.93 -3.21
CA ILE A 147 -4.79 -0.97 -3.43
C ILE A 147 -5.16 0.01 -4.54
N ASP A 148 -5.68 -0.50 -5.66
CA ASP A 148 -6.11 0.35 -6.79
C ASP A 148 -7.25 1.29 -6.37
N TYR A 149 -8.21 0.79 -5.57
CA TYR A 149 -9.29 1.60 -4.99
C TYR A 149 -8.76 2.72 -4.09
N GLU A 150 -7.79 2.44 -3.22
CA GLU A 150 -7.22 3.48 -2.33
C GLU A 150 -6.50 4.57 -3.14
N ILE A 151 -5.77 4.19 -4.19
CA ILE A 151 -5.15 5.15 -5.11
C ILE A 151 -6.24 6.02 -5.77
N LEU A 152 -7.29 5.40 -6.30
CA LEU A 152 -8.40 6.13 -6.94
C LEU A 152 -9.13 7.05 -5.97
N LEU A 153 -9.34 6.63 -4.73
CA LEU A 153 -9.95 7.45 -3.68
C LEU A 153 -9.06 8.66 -3.33
N LEU A 154 -7.75 8.47 -3.23
CA LEU A 154 -6.79 9.56 -3.05
C LEU A 154 -6.79 10.51 -4.25
N THR A 155 -6.82 9.98 -5.48
CA THR A 155 -6.94 10.78 -6.71
C THR A 155 -8.20 11.64 -6.68
N TYR A 156 -9.35 11.03 -6.40
CA TYR A 156 -10.62 11.76 -6.27
C TYR A 156 -10.49 12.89 -5.25
N LYS A 157 -10.02 12.59 -4.03
CA LYS A 157 -9.84 13.62 -2.99
C LYS A 157 -8.89 14.74 -3.44
N ALA A 158 -7.82 14.41 -4.16
CA ALA A 158 -6.88 15.40 -4.68
C ALA A 158 -7.52 16.30 -5.75
N LEU A 159 -8.30 15.75 -6.67
CA LEU A 159 -8.99 16.52 -7.73
C LEU A 159 -10.07 17.45 -7.19
N TYR A 160 -10.74 17.07 -6.10
CA TYR A 160 -11.83 17.84 -5.48
C TYR A 160 -11.38 18.69 -4.27
N GLY A 161 -10.07 18.87 -4.05
CA GLY A 161 -9.56 19.72 -2.97
C GLY A 161 -9.79 19.19 -1.55
N LEU A 162 -10.04 17.89 -1.42
CA LEU A 162 -10.24 17.17 -0.13
C LEU A 162 -8.94 16.51 0.38
N ALA A 163 -7.85 16.58 -0.38
CA ALA A 163 -6.54 16.07 -0.01
C ALA A 163 -5.54 17.23 0.15
N PRO A 164 -4.43 17.01 0.89
CA PRO A 164 -3.33 17.98 0.95
C PRO A 164 -2.79 18.36 -0.42
N GLN A 165 -2.36 19.61 -0.55
CA GLN A 165 -1.91 20.20 -1.82
C GLN A 165 -0.79 19.38 -2.51
N TYR A 166 0.12 18.78 -1.75
CA TYR A 166 1.21 17.97 -2.31
C TYR A 166 0.72 16.71 -3.07
N LEU A 167 -0.53 16.27 -2.87
CA LEU A 167 -1.12 15.17 -3.63
C LEU A 167 -1.82 15.65 -4.91
N SER A 168 -2.30 16.89 -4.96
CA SER A 168 -2.93 17.46 -6.15
C SER A 168 -1.92 18.06 -7.13
N GLU A 169 -0.84 18.66 -6.63
CA GLU A 169 0.27 19.19 -7.44
C GLU A 169 0.80 18.26 -8.55
N PRO A 170 1.01 16.95 -8.31
CA PRO A 170 1.50 16.05 -9.36
C PRO A 170 0.43 15.61 -10.38
N LEU A 171 -0.84 15.98 -10.21
CA LEU A 171 -1.94 15.56 -11.08
C LEU A 171 -2.29 16.69 -12.05
N TYR A 172 -2.01 16.48 -13.33
CA TYR A 172 -2.31 17.45 -14.39
C TYR A 172 -3.50 16.98 -15.22
N GLN A 173 -4.41 17.89 -15.54
CA GLN A 173 -5.48 17.62 -16.51
C GLN A 173 -4.87 17.44 -17.90
N ASN A 174 -5.42 16.50 -18.66
CA ASN A 174 -5.04 16.31 -20.04
C ASN A 174 -5.83 17.27 -20.93
N ASP A 175 -5.23 18.41 -21.26
CA ASP A 175 -5.80 19.42 -22.15
C ASP A 175 -5.25 19.26 -23.58
N PRO A 176 -5.92 18.48 -24.45
CA PRO A 176 -5.47 18.36 -25.83
C PRO A 176 -5.61 19.71 -26.56
N PRO A 177 -4.68 20.03 -27.49
CA PRO A 177 -4.71 21.28 -28.26
C PRO A 177 -5.93 21.38 -29.20
N HIS A 178 -6.59 20.25 -29.47
CA HIS A 178 -7.76 20.15 -30.33
C HIS A 178 -9.01 19.80 -29.52
N LEU A 179 -10.17 20.28 -29.96
CA LEU A 179 -11.48 19.93 -29.38
C LEU A 179 -11.84 18.49 -29.74
N LEU A 180 -11.32 17.54 -28.96
CA LEU A 180 -11.67 16.14 -29.05
C LEU A 180 -12.92 15.85 -28.22
N ARG A 181 -13.69 14.82 -28.61
CA ARG A 181 -14.82 14.32 -27.82
C ARG A 181 -14.42 13.89 -26.41
N SER A 182 -13.14 13.58 -26.19
CA SER A 182 -12.56 13.19 -24.90
C SER A 182 -12.20 14.37 -24.00
N LYS A 183 -12.34 15.62 -24.44
CA LYS A 183 -11.97 16.80 -23.65
C LYS A 183 -12.78 16.91 -22.36
N ASP A 184 -14.07 16.60 -22.42
CA ASP A 184 -14.97 16.70 -21.26
C ASP A 184 -14.95 15.44 -20.38
N ALA A 185 -14.11 14.44 -20.71
CA ALA A 185 -14.03 13.18 -19.98
C ALA A 185 -13.19 13.28 -18.69
N GLY A 186 -12.52 14.40 -18.43
CA GLY A 186 -11.74 14.62 -17.21
C GLY A 186 -10.51 13.73 -17.08
N TYR A 187 -9.87 13.37 -18.19
CA TYR A 187 -8.65 12.57 -18.19
C TYR A 187 -7.47 13.31 -17.59
N LEU A 188 -6.59 12.56 -16.92
CA LEU A 188 -5.34 13.04 -16.36
C LEU A 188 -4.17 12.73 -17.30
N LEU A 189 -3.18 13.62 -17.34
CA LEU A 189 -1.94 13.39 -18.06
C LEU A 189 -1.15 12.28 -17.35
N VAL A 190 -0.82 11.20 -18.08
CA VAL A 190 0.08 10.15 -17.59
C VAL A 190 1.52 10.55 -17.91
N PRO A 191 2.37 10.86 -16.90
CA PRO A 191 3.73 11.31 -17.15
C PRO A 191 4.60 10.19 -17.74
N GLN A 192 5.61 10.58 -18.53
CA GLN A 192 6.63 9.63 -18.96
C GLN A 192 7.55 9.26 -17.78
N ILE A 193 7.89 7.98 -17.69
CA ILE A 193 8.74 7.45 -16.61
C ILE A 193 10.02 6.85 -17.20
N MET A 194 11.15 7.08 -16.54
CA MET A 194 12.42 6.48 -16.94
C MET A 194 12.58 5.05 -16.41
N LYS A 195 11.98 4.74 -15.24
CA LYS A 195 12.11 3.43 -14.58
C LYS A 195 10.76 2.95 -14.07
N ILE A 196 10.34 1.77 -14.50
CA ILE A 196 9.09 1.13 -14.05
C ILE A 196 9.13 0.84 -12.54
N THR A 197 10.28 0.42 -12.02
CA THR A 197 10.46 0.00 -10.62
C THR A 197 10.49 1.14 -9.61
N ALA A 198 10.57 2.39 -10.07
CA ALA A 198 10.55 3.58 -9.21
C ALA A 198 9.45 4.54 -9.69
N GLY A 199 9.66 5.18 -10.85
CA GLY A 199 8.70 6.11 -11.44
C GLY A 199 7.35 5.46 -11.71
N GLY A 200 7.34 4.22 -12.22
CA GLY A 200 6.09 3.49 -12.50
C GLY A 200 5.29 3.08 -11.27
N ARG A 201 5.84 3.24 -10.06
CA ARG A 201 5.16 2.98 -8.78
C ARG A 201 4.72 4.25 -8.07
N SER A 202 5.17 5.41 -8.55
CA SER A 202 4.84 6.70 -7.96
C SER A 202 3.34 7.01 -8.11
N PHE A 203 2.81 7.77 -7.16
CA PHE A 203 1.42 8.25 -7.21
C PHE A 203 1.17 9.06 -8.49
N SER A 204 2.09 9.97 -8.85
CA SER A 204 2.00 10.81 -10.05
C SER A 204 1.85 10.03 -11.35
N TYR A 205 2.35 8.79 -11.42
CA TYR A 205 2.15 7.91 -12.56
C TYR A 205 0.91 7.02 -12.41
N LYS A 206 0.76 6.37 -11.24
CA LYS A 206 -0.28 5.36 -11.03
C LYS A 206 -1.69 5.92 -10.91
N ALA A 207 -1.86 7.09 -10.30
CA ALA A 207 -3.16 7.72 -10.17
C ALA A 207 -3.77 8.06 -11.55
N PRO A 208 -3.08 8.80 -12.45
CA PRO A 208 -3.57 9.05 -13.80
C PRO A 208 -3.84 7.78 -14.61
N GLN A 209 -2.96 6.78 -14.50
CA GLN A 209 -3.13 5.50 -15.21
C GLN A 209 -4.42 4.79 -14.81
N LEU A 210 -4.71 4.69 -13.50
CA LEU A 210 -5.91 4.04 -13.00
C LEU A 210 -7.16 4.88 -13.27
N TRP A 211 -7.09 6.19 -13.04
CA TRP A 211 -8.21 7.11 -13.24
C TRP A 211 -8.72 7.10 -14.69
N ASN A 212 -7.80 7.11 -15.66
CA ASN A 212 -8.16 7.08 -17.08
C ASN A 212 -8.71 5.72 -17.56
N SER A 213 -8.66 4.68 -16.71
CA SER A 213 -9.16 3.34 -17.01
C SER A 213 -10.53 3.03 -16.38
N LEU A 214 -11.10 3.99 -15.64
CA LEU A 214 -12.48 3.95 -15.16
C LEU A 214 -13.47 4.13 -16.33
#